data_AF-X1DMM5-F1
#
_entry.id   AF-X1DMM5-F1
#
_cell.length_a   1.000
_cell.length_b   1.000
_cell.length_c   1.000
_cell.angle_alpha   90.00
_cell.angle_beta   90.00
_cell.angle_gamma   90.00
#
_symmetry.space_group_name_H-M   'P 1'
#
loop_
_entity.id
_entity.type
_entity.pdbx_description
1 polymer ?
#
loop_
_entity_poly.entity_id
_entity_poly.type
_entity_poly.pdbx_seq_one_letter_code
_entity_poly.pdbx_strand_id
1 'polypeptide(L)'
;MATIKPFRPFNIQALFGNYYIWQELDFSLLDNLKLTFTMDYRGKDHFLNNLFIKAEGHVIRQGIARPTLDYTWETFSIPLTMPNNLTRLFIRAQNFNQGFPLPFQTWWDNCQVLYTP
;
A
#
# COMPACT_ATOMS: atom_id res chain seq x y z
N MET A 1 12.86 -14.43 -14.79
CA MET A 1 11.39 -14.59 -14.59
C MET A 1 11.06 -13.82 -13.32
N ALA A 2 10.07 -12.92 -13.34
CA ALA A 2 9.71 -12.18 -12.12
C ALA A 2 8.99 -13.11 -11.14
N THR A 3 9.38 -13.06 -9.87
CA THR A 3 8.72 -13.75 -8.77
C THR A 3 7.58 -12.87 -8.25
N ILE A 4 6.43 -13.49 -7.98
CA ILE A 4 5.24 -12.83 -7.43
C ILE A 4 5.02 -13.35 -6.01
N LYS A 5 4.90 -12.43 -5.04
CA LYS A 5 4.53 -12.77 -3.66
C LYS A 5 3.24 -12.04 -3.26
N PRO A 6 2.11 -12.74 -3.05
CA PRO A 6 0.89 -12.12 -2.57
C PRO A 6 1.00 -11.73 -1.09
N PHE A 7 0.22 -10.74 -0.68
CA PHE A 7 0.00 -10.39 0.72
C PHE A 7 -1.47 -10.07 1.00
N ARG A 8 -1.81 -9.75 2.25
CA ARG A 8 -3.22 -9.67 2.64
C ARG A 8 -3.83 -8.36 2.11
N PRO A 9 -5.10 -8.41 1.67
CA PRO A 9 -5.82 -7.20 1.30
C PRO A 9 -6.03 -6.30 2.53
N PHE A 10 -6.25 -5.00 2.28
CA PHE A 10 -6.64 -4.04 3.30
C PHE A 10 -8.09 -3.60 3.09
N ASN A 11 -8.90 -3.66 4.14
CA ASN A 11 -10.22 -3.04 4.17
C ASN A 11 -10.21 -1.99 5.27
N ILE A 12 -10.26 -0.73 4.88
CA ILE A 12 -10.24 0.40 5.80
C ILE A 12 -11.60 1.06 5.75
N GLN A 13 -12.29 0.99 6.88
CA GLN A 13 -13.55 1.69 7.11
C GLN A 13 -13.35 2.67 8.27
N ALA A 14 -13.79 3.90 8.08
CA ALA A 14 -13.78 4.91 9.11
C ALA A 14 -15.11 5.67 9.10
N LEU A 15 -15.65 5.89 10.30
CA LEU A 15 -16.80 6.77 10.48
C LEU A 15 -16.36 8.24 10.49
N PHE A 16 -15.23 8.53 11.16
CA PHE A 16 -14.60 9.84 11.24
C PHE A 16 -13.07 9.68 11.37
N GLY A 17 -12.31 10.71 10.98
CA GLY A 17 -10.85 10.75 11.16
C GLY A 17 -10.05 9.88 10.17
N ASN A 18 -8.76 9.70 10.47
CA ASN A 18 -7.83 8.92 9.64
C ASN A 18 -7.67 7.52 10.24
N TYR A 19 -7.85 6.48 9.41
CA TYR A 19 -7.61 5.09 9.79
C TYR A 19 -6.52 4.46 8.93
N TYR A 20 -5.79 3.52 9.53
CA TYR A 20 -4.72 2.80 8.87
C TYR A 20 -4.57 1.38 9.41
N ILE A 21 -4.04 0.49 8.57
CA ILE A 21 -3.70 -0.89 8.92
C ILE A 21 -2.26 -1.12 8.48
N TRP A 22 -1.43 -1.63 9.40
CA TRP A 22 -0.09 -2.12 9.06
C TRP A 22 -0.14 -3.63 8.84
N GLN A 23 0.57 -4.08 7.82
CA GLN A 23 0.92 -5.47 7.62
C GLN A 23 2.44 -5.60 7.55
N GLU A 24 2.99 -6.50 8.34
CA GLU A 24 4.38 -6.94 8.20
C GLU A 24 4.51 -7.93 7.05
N LEU A 25 5.53 -7.76 6.23
CA LEU A 25 5.91 -8.66 5.17
C LEU A 25 7.31 -9.21 5.46
N ASP A 26 7.37 -10.51 5.74
CA ASP A 26 8.62 -11.22 5.90
C ASP A 26 9.29 -11.33 4.54
N PHE A 27 10.43 -10.68 4.42
CA PHE A 27 11.16 -10.55 3.19
C PHE A 27 12.60 -10.82 3.55
N SER A 28 12.97 -12.10 3.58
CA SER A 28 14.36 -12.55 3.53
C SER A 28 14.91 -12.21 2.15
N LEU A 29 15.14 -10.91 1.92
CA LEU A 29 15.49 -10.37 0.62
C LEU A 29 16.99 -10.19 0.50
N LEU A 30 17.46 -10.46 -0.71
CA LEU A 30 18.80 -10.12 -1.18
C LEU A 30 18.92 -8.60 -1.31
N ASP A 31 20.11 -8.06 -1.06
CA ASP A 31 20.40 -6.64 -1.18
C ASP A 31 20.09 -6.09 -2.59
N ASN A 32 19.71 -4.82 -2.68
CA ASN A 32 19.43 -4.10 -3.95
C ASN A 32 18.30 -4.65 -4.81
N LEU A 33 17.41 -5.46 -4.23
CA LEU A 33 16.27 -6.00 -4.95
C LEU A 33 15.32 -4.90 -5.42
N LYS A 34 14.93 -4.95 -6.70
CA LYS A 34 13.88 -4.09 -7.25
C LYS A 34 12.52 -4.76 -7.02
N LEU A 35 11.72 -4.14 -6.15
CA LEU A 35 10.36 -4.52 -5.84
C LEU A 35 9.37 -3.61 -6.56
N THR A 36 8.27 -4.17 -7.03
CA THR A 36 7.09 -3.40 -7.44
C THR A 36 5.91 -3.92 -6.64
N PHE A 37 5.34 -3.06 -5.79
CA PHE A 37 4.10 -3.37 -5.09
C PHE A 37 2.94 -3.01 -6.00
N THR A 38 2.04 -3.95 -6.22
CA THR A 38 0.84 -3.78 -7.03
C THR A 38 -0.39 -4.17 -6.24
N MET A 39 -1.47 -3.44 -6.42
CA MET A 39 -2.72 -3.66 -5.71
C MET A 39 -3.85 -3.01 -6.50
N ASP A 40 -4.99 -3.67 -6.51
CA ASP A 40 -6.22 -3.06 -6.98
C ASP A 40 -6.85 -2.31 -5.81
N TYR A 41 -7.33 -1.10 -6.05
CA TYR A 41 -7.94 -0.27 -5.03
C TYR A 41 -9.26 0.30 -5.53
N ARG A 42 -10.17 0.55 -4.60
CA ARG A 42 -11.37 1.36 -4.86
C ARG A 42 -11.75 2.13 -3.61
N GLY A 43 -12.30 3.30 -3.80
CA GLY A 43 -12.75 4.18 -2.74
C GLY A 43 -13.51 5.36 -3.31
N LYS A 44 -13.84 6.31 -2.44
CA LYS A 44 -14.49 7.55 -2.84
C LYS A 44 -13.47 8.58 -3.33
N ASP A 45 -13.77 9.29 -4.42
CA ASP A 45 -12.88 10.16 -5.21
C ASP A 45 -12.20 11.29 -4.42
N HIS A 46 -12.85 11.81 -3.37
CA HIS A 46 -12.32 12.88 -2.53
C HIS A 46 -11.36 12.40 -1.42
N PHE A 47 -11.05 11.10 -1.34
CA PHE A 47 -10.13 10.55 -0.34
C PHE A 47 -8.76 10.21 -0.94
N LEU A 48 -7.70 10.62 -0.25
CA LEU A 48 -6.35 10.22 -0.59
C LEU A 48 -6.04 8.87 0.07
N ASN A 49 -5.82 7.85 -0.76
CA ASN A 49 -5.43 6.52 -0.34
C ASN A 49 -3.90 6.44 -0.35
N ASN A 50 -3.28 6.62 0.80
CA ASN A 50 -1.83 6.57 0.94
C ASN A 50 -1.37 5.14 1.18
N LEU A 51 -0.35 4.71 0.44
CA LEU A 51 0.42 3.52 0.75
C LEU A 51 1.78 3.95 1.31
N PHE A 52 2.15 3.44 2.47
CA PHE A 52 3.47 3.66 3.06
C PHE A 52 4.19 2.33 3.16
N ILE A 53 5.48 2.35 2.82
CA ILE A 53 6.37 1.23 3.05
C ILE A 53 7.41 1.69 4.05
N LYS A 54 7.51 0.94 5.15
CA LYS A 54 8.53 1.13 6.17
C LYS A 54 9.53 -0.02 6.14
N ALA A 55 10.76 0.30 6.49
CA ALA A 55 11.77 -0.65 6.90
C ALA A 55 12.43 -0.15 8.17
N GLU A 56 12.65 -1.05 9.14
CA GLU A 56 13.27 -0.73 10.43
C GLU A 56 12.66 0.51 11.12
N GLY A 57 11.34 0.65 11.04
CA GLY A 57 10.59 1.78 11.63
C GLY A 57 10.55 3.07 10.79
N HIS A 58 11.39 3.20 9.76
CA HIS A 58 11.47 4.38 8.90
C HIS A 58 10.63 4.21 7.63
N VAL A 59 9.89 5.25 7.23
CA VAL A 59 9.21 5.28 5.93
C VAL A 59 10.26 5.44 4.84
N ILE A 60 10.37 4.43 3.98
CA ILE A 60 11.32 4.41 2.86
C ILE A 60 10.63 4.72 1.53
N ARG A 61 9.29 4.60 1.48
CA ARG A 61 8.50 4.94 0.30
C ARG A 61 7.07 5.30 0.67
N GLN A 62 6.51 6.26 -0.06
CA GLN A 62 5.09 6.61 -0.01
C GLN A 62 4.52 6.68 -1.42
N GLY A 63 3.29 6.20 -1.57
CA GLY A 63 2.46 6.27 -2.76
C GLY A 63 1.10 6.88 -2.43
N ILE A 64 0.50 7.54 -3.41
CA ILE A 64 -0.84 8.11 -3.29
C ILE A 64 -1.68 7.56 -4.44
N ALA A 65 -2.69 6.78 -4.10
CA ALA A 65 -3.73 6.31 -5.00
C ALA A 65 -4.95 7.25 -4.89
N ARG A 66 -5.46 7.70 -6.04
CA ARG A 66 -6.55 8.67 -6.14
C ARG A 66 -7.64 8.09 -7.04
N PRO A 67 -8.77 7.67 -6.48
CA PRO A 67 -9.86 7.15 -7.30
C PRO A 67 -10.31 8.24 -8.27
N THR A 68 -10.39 7.89 -9.54
CA THR A 68 -10.91 8.74 -10.63
C THR A 68 -12.43 8.75 -10.65
N LEU A 69 -13.05 7.68 -10.16
CA LEU A 69 -14.48 7.53 -10.01
C LEU A 69 -14.81 6.76 -8.73
N ASP A 70 -15.88 7.18 -8.05
CA ASP A 70 -16.37 6.54 -6.84
C ASP A 70 -16.52 5.03 -7.00
N TYR A 71 -15.84 4.30 -6.13
CA TYR A 71 -15.91 2.85 -5.97
C TYR A 71 -15.57 2.03 -7.22
N THR A 72 -14.90 2.63 -8.19
CA THR A 72 -14.35 1.92 -9.34
C THR A 72 -13.00 1.31 -8.96
N TRP A 73 -12.77 0.06 -9.39
CA TRP A 73 -11.49 -0.61 -9.19
C TRP A 73 -10.45 -0.04 -10.15
N GLU A 74 -9.31 0.33 -9.59
CA GLU A 74 -8.14 0.82 -10.30
C GLU A 74 -6.90 0.11 -9.80
N THR A 75 -5.91 -0.09 -10.67
CA THR A 75 -4.63 -0.68 -10.27
C THR A 75 -3.64 0.41 -9.86
N PHE A 76 -3.11 0.28 -8.65
CA PHE A 76 -2.04 1.10 -8.11
C PHE A 76 -0.73 0.30 -8.11
N SER A 77 0.35 0.94 -8.57
CA SER A 77 1.69 0.35 -8.58
C SER A 77 2.70 1.32 -7.99
N ILE A 78 3.59 0.82 -7.13
CA ILE A 78 4.71 1.61 -6.61
C ILE A 78 6.02 0.81 -6.61
N PRO A 79 7.04 1.28 -7.34
CA PRO A 79 8.35 0.66 -7.32
C PRO A 79 9.13 1.05 -6.07
N LEU A 80 9.97 0.14 -5.59
CA LEU A 80 10.92 0.34 -4.50
C LEU A 80 12.22 -0.40 -4.83
N THR A 81 13.35 0.29 -4.73
CA THR A 81 14.65 -0.37 -4.66
C THR A 81 14.97 -0.59 -3.19
N MET A 82 15.17 -1.85 -2.80
CA MET A 82 15.49 -2.21 -1.43
C MET A 82 16.80 -1.56 -0.98
N PRO A 83 16.79 -0.79 0.12
CA PRO A 83 18.02 -0.43 0.80
C PRO A 83 18.75 -1.68 1.29
N ASN A 84 20.08 -1.64 1.30
CA ASN A 84 20.93 -2.75 1.74
C ASN A 84 20.66 -3.13 3.21
N ASN A 85 20.83 -4.41 3.53
CA ASN A 85 20.79 -4.99 4.89
C ASN A 85 19.44 -4.88 5.62
N LEU A 86 18.31 -4.78 4.90
CA LEU A 86 16.99 -4.77 5.50
C LEU A 86 16.34 -6.15 5.45
N THR A 87 15.79 -6.60 6.58
CA THR A 87 15.20 -7.94 6.70
C THR A 87 13.68 -7.93 6.85
N ARG A 88 13.10 -6.76 7.16
CA ARG A 88 11.66 -6.63 7.45
C ARG A 88 11.08 -5.41 6.76
N LEU A 89 9.98 -5.61 6.04
CA LEU A 89 9.18 -4.53 5.47
C LEU A 89 7.82 -4.49 6.13
N PHE A 90 7.30 -3.28 6.33
CA PHE A 90 5.93 -3.06 6.77
C PHE A 90 5.22 -2.22 5.72
N ILE A 91 4.04 -2.67 5.29
CA ILE A 91 3.16 -1.89 4.42
C ILE A 91 2.01 -1.33 5.26
N ARG A 92 1.66 -0.07 5.01
CA ARG A 92 0.43 0.54 5.50
C ARG A 92 -0.37 1.11 4.36
N ALA A 93 -1.63 0.71 4.28
CA ALA A 93 -2.66 1.52 3.66
C ALA A 93 -3.23 2.50 4.71
N GLN A 94 -3.36 3.77 4.34
CA GLN A 94 -3.94 4.82 5.16
C GLN A 94 -4.82 5.71 4.30
N ASN A 95 -6.01 6.01 4.78
CA ASN A 95 -6.84 7.03 4.17
C ASN A 95 -6.61 8.36 4.88
N PHE A 96 -6.39 9.39 4.08
CA PHE A 96 -6.37 10.75 4.56
C PHE A 96 -7.68 11.44 4.20
N ASN A 97 -8.45 11.74 5.23
CA ASN A 97 -9.66 12.52 5.13
C ASN A 97 -9.30 14.01 5.14
N GLN A 98 -9.54 14.71 4.03
CA GLN A 98 -9.27 16.16 3.91
C GLN A 98 -10.28 17.04 4.67
N GLY A 99 -10.85 16.55 5.79
CA GLY A 99 -11.80 17.29 6.61
C GLY A 99 -13.27 17.08 6.25
N PHE A 100 -13.61 16.06 5.46
CA PHE A 100 -15.00 15.68 5.22
C PHE A 100 -15.52 14.80 6.35
N PRO A 101 -16.54 15.20 7.13
CA PRO A 101 -17.05 14.42 8.27
C PRO A 101 -17.93 13.23 7.83
N LEU A 102 -17.70 12.68 6.63
CA LEU A 102 -18.48 11.58 6.10
C LEU A 102 -17.79 10.24 6.34
N PRO A 103 -18.55 9.18 6.63
CA PRO A 103 -18.01 7.84 6.65
C PRO A 103 -17.44 7.51 5.27
N PHE A 104 -16.30 6.82 5.28
CA PHE A 104 -15.66 6.37 4.06
C PHE A 104 -15.18 4.93 4.21
N GLN A 105 -15.07 4.28 3.06
CA GLN A 105 -14.54 2.94 2.97
C GLN A 105 -13.67 2.83 1.73
N THR A 106 -12.55 2.15 1.90
CA THR A 106 -11.60 1.89 0.83
C THR A 106 -11.16 0.45 0.91
N TRP A 107 -11.07 -0.19 -0.24
CA TRP A 107 -10.60 -1.54 -0.37
C TRP A 107 -9.30 -1.55 -1.15
N TRP A 108 -8.39 -2.39 -0.71
CA TRP A 108 -7.17 -2.76 -1.40
C TRP A 108 -7.18 -4.27 -1.53
N ASP A 109 -7.20 -4.77 -2.75
CA ASP A 109 -7.27 -6.18 -3.10
C ASP A 109 -6.16 -6.53 -4.10
N ASN A 110 -6.05 -7.81 -4.45
CA ASN A 110 -5.06 -8.31 -5.40
C ASN A 110 -3.63 -7.81 -5.09
N CYS A 111 -3.30 -7.79 -3.80
CA CYS A 111 -2.09 -7.22 -3.25
C CYS A 111 -0.89 -8.13 -3.50
N GLN A 112 0.07 -7.66 -4.29
CA GLN A 112 1.22 -8.44 -4.76
C GLN A 112 2.52 -7.64 -4.73
N VAL A 113 3.63 -8.35 -4.58
CA VAL A 113 4.97 -7.82 -4.78
C VAL A 113 5.63 -8.59 -5.92
N LEU A 114 6.04 -7.87 -6.95
CA LEU A 114 6.81 -8.40 -8.07
C LEU A 114 8.29 -8.07 -7.87
N TYR A 115 9.16 -9.04 -8.06
CA TYR A 115 10.61 -8.83 -7.96
C TYR A 115 11.39 -9.81 -8.84
N THR A 116 12.61 -9.46 -9.20
CA THR A 116 13.54 -10.38 -9.86
C THR A 116 14.78 -10.51 -8.97
N PRO A 117 15.09 -11.72 -8.45
CA PRO A 117 16.26 -11.95 -7.60
C PRO A 117 17.58 -11.47 -8.23
#